data_AF-A0A7Y5DHX5-F1
#
_entry.id   AF-A0A7Y5DHX5-F1
#
_cell.length_a   1.000
_cell.length_b   1.000
_cell.length_c   1.000
_cell.angle_alpha   90.00
_cell.angle_beta   90.00
_cell.angle_gamma   90.00
#
_symmetry.space_group_name_H-M   'P 1'
#
loop_
_entity.id
_entity.type
_entity.pdbx_description
1 polymer ?
#
loop_
_entity_poly.entity_id
_entity_poly.type
_entity_poly.pdbx_seq_one_letter_code
_entity_poly.pdbx_strand_id
1 'polypeptide(L)'
;MKLTGSVIKWLWWLGVFYIPVALHNLERQFMDSIGCPPAGDCYVPGSEILLNFDILVIGLALYLWPVCVWFLGGRYAFGGMRSFVRNRLTHHSSGTR
;
A
#
# COMPACT_ATOMS: atom_id res chain seq x y z
N MET A 1 -24.57 13.84 8.45
CA MET A 1 -24.43 12.90 7.31
C MET A 1 -23.14 13.04 6.48
N LYS A 2 -22.36 14.14 6.56
CA LYS A 2 -21.11 14.27 5.78
C LYS A 2 -19.93 13.42 6.31
N LEU A 3 -19.89 13.14 7.61
CA LEU A 3 -18.82 12.36 8.24
C LEU A 3 -18.88 10.86 7.89
N THR A 4 -20.08 10.27 7.82
CA THR A 4 -20.25 8.84 7.51
C THR A 4 -19.73 8.48 6.12
N GLY A 5 -19.98 9.31 5.12
CA GLY A 5 -19.43 9.11 3.78
C GLY A 5 -17.89 9.19 3.73
N SER A 6 -17.28 10.00 4.59
CA SER A 6 -15.83 10.12 4.69
C SER A 6 -15.20 8.87 5.34
N VAL A 7 -15.82 8.36 6.42
CA VAL A 7 -15.39 7.14 7.10
C VAL A 7 -15.52 5.91 6.19
N ILE A 8 -16.63 5.77 5.47
CA ILE A 8 -16.83 4.67 4.51
C ILE A 8 -15.77 4.69 3.41
N LYS A 9 -15.46 5.88 2.88
CA LYS A 9 -14.41 6.04 1.87
C LYS A 9 -13.04 5.65 2.42
N TRP A 10 -12.75 6.02 3.67
CA TRP A 10 -11.52 5.66 4.35
C TRP A 10 -11.41 4.14 4.56
N LEU A 11 -12.47 3.50 5.06
CA LEU A 11 -12.56 2.05 5.24
C LEU A 11 -12.42 1.30 3.91
N TRP A 12 -12.99 1.83 2.83
CA TRP A 12 -12.84 1.26 1.48
C TRP A 12 -11.38 1.24 1.04
N TRP A 13 -10.66 2.37 1.17
CA TRP A 13 -9.24 2.42 0.82
C TRP A 13 -8.36 1.57 1.76
N LEU A 14 -8.73 1.43 3.03
CA LEU A 14 -8.10 0.50 3.97
C LEU A 14 -8.26 -0.96 3.53
N GLY A 15 -9.46 -1.33 3.07
CA GLY A 15 -9.73 -2.66 2.52
C GLY A 15 -8.92 -2.92 1.25
N VAL A 16 -8.89 -1.95 0.33
CA VAL A 16 -8.10 -2.05 -0.90
C VAL A 16 -6.60 -2.17 -0.61
N PHE A 17 -6.12 -1.44 0.40
CA PHE A 17 -4.74 -1.53 0.86
C PHE A 17 -4.36 -2.92 1.41
N TYR A 18 -5.32 -3.64 1.99
CA TYR A 18 -5.12 -4.97 2.56
C TYR A 18 -5.13 -6.11 1.50
N ILE A 19 -5.61 -5.85 0.27
CA ILE A 19 -5.72 -6.87 -0.80
C ILE A 19 -4.39 -7.61 -1.07
N PRO A 20 -3.23 -6.95 -1.25
CA PRO A 20 -1.99 -7.65 -1.57
C PRO A 20 -1.53 -8.55 -0.40
N VAL A 21 -1.74 -8.09 0.84
CA VAL A 21 -1.40 -8.85 2.05
C VAL A 21 -2.28 -10.09 2.19
N ALA A 22 -3.58 -9.96 1.92
CA ALA A 22 -4.51 -11.08 1.91
C ALA A 22 -4.13 -12.12 0.85
N LEU A 23 -3.71 -11.68 -0.34
CA LEU A 23 -3.29 -12.58 -1.42
C LEU A 23 -2.03 -13.36 -1.04
N HIS A 24 -1.02 -12.70 -0.45
CA HIS A 24 0.21 -13.36 -0.02
C HIS A 24 -0.04 -14.40 1.11
N ASN A 25 -0.95 -14.10 2.04
CA ASN A 25 -1.32 -15.07 3.09
C ASN A 25 -2.05 -16.30 2.53
N LEU A 26 -2.93 -16.11 1.56
CA LEU A 26 -3.62 -17.21 0.87
C LEU A 26 -2.62 -18.13 0.17
N GLU A 27 -1.64 -17.56 -0.54
CA GLU A 27 -0.58 -18.30 -1.21
C GLU A 27 0.22 -19.19 -0.25
N ARG A 28 0.61 -18.65 0.91
CA ARG A 28 1.29 -19.43 1.96
C ARG A 28 0.44 -20.57 2.49
N GLN A 29 -0.85 -20.33 2.73
CA GLN A 29 -1.76 -21.38 3.18
C GLN A 29 -1.95 -22.49 2.14
N PHE A 30 -1.99 -22.13 0.85
CA PHE A 30 -2.02 -23.11 -0.23
C PHE A 30 -0.73 -23.95 -0.26
N MET A 31 0.42 -23.31 -0.11
CA MET A 31 1.72 -24.01 -0.05
C MET A 31 1.82 -24.99 1.13
N ASP A 32 1.39 -24.58 2.32
CA ASP A 32 1.33 -25.45 3.50
C ASP A 32 0.37 -26.64 3.28
N SER A 33 -0.76 -26.42 2.60
CA SER A 33 -1.76 -27.47 2.35
C SER A 33 -1.30 -28.57 1.39
N ILE A 34 -0.36 -28.24 0.50
CA ILE A 34 0.22 -29.17 -0.49
C ILE A 34 1.40 -29.96 0.13
N GLY A 35 1.80 -29.65 1.37
CA GLY A 35 2.86 -30.36 2.09
C GLY A 35 4.27 -29.95 1.67
N CYS A 36 4.43 -28.78 1.03
CA CYS A 36 5.75 -28.27 0.69
C CYS A 36 6.47 -27.75 1.95
N PRO A 37 7.76 -28.06 2.15
CA PRO A 37 8.53 -27.51 3.26
C PRO A 37 8.71 -25.98 3.09
N PRO A 38 8.82 -25.22 4.20
CA PRO A 38 8.99 -23.76 4.15
C PRO A 38 10.32 -23.29 3.53
N ALA A 39 11.26 -24.22 3.30
CA ALA A 39 12.50 -24.01 2.56
C ALA A 39 12.88 -25.31 1.81
N GLY A 40 13.15 -25.19 0.51
CA GLY A 40 13.55 -26.30 -0.36
C GLY A 40 12.79 -26.30 -1.70
N ASP A 41 13.39 -26.90 -2.73
CA ASP A 41 12.81 -27.00 -4.07
C ASP A 41 11.64 -27.98 -4.10
N CYS A 42 10.45 -27.50 -3.73
CA CYS A 42 9.21 -28.24 -3.87
C CYS A 42 8.64 -27.99 -5.27
N TYR A 43 8.87 -28.92 -6.20
CA TYR A 43 8.34 -28.80 -7.56
C TYR A 43 6.87 -29.24 -7.59
N VAL A 44 5.96 -28.28 -7.43
CA VAL A 44 4.52 -28.50 -7.63
C VAL A 44 4.21 -28.29 -9.12
N PRO A 45 3.55 -29.23 -9.81
CA PRO A 45 3.11 -29.00 -11.19
C PRO A 45 2.16 -27.79 -11.22
N GLY A 46 2.55 -26.74 -11.95
CA GLY A 46 1.88 -25.43 -11.92
C GLY A 46 2.62 -24.33 -11.15
N SER A 47 3.80 -24.61 -10.58
CA SER A 47 4.65 -23.64 -9.87
C SER A 47 5.14 -22.47 -10.75
N GLU A 48 5.25 -22.66 -12.07
CA GLU A 48 5.49 -21.57 -13.04
C GLU A 48 4.39 -20.49 -13.01
N ILE A 49 3.16 -20.88 -12.66
CA ILE A 49 2.02 -19.96 -12.53
C ILE A 49 2.17 -19.15 -11.23
N LEU A 50 2.73 -19.75 -10.19
CA LEU A 50 2.91 -19.10 -8.89
C LEU A 50 3.91 -17.95 -8.97
N LEU A 51 5.02 -18.14 -9.69
CA LEU A 51 6.04 -17.11 -9.86
C LEU A 51 5.49 -15.91 -10.64
N ASN A 52 4.63 -16.16 -11.64
CA ASN A 52 3.87 -15.11 -12.33
C ASN A 52 2.86 -14.42 -11.41
N PHE A 53 2.24 -15.16 -10.48
CA PHE A 53 1.30 -14.63 -9.51
C PHE A 53 1.99 -13.69 -8.50
N ASP A 54 3.18 -14.06 -8.03
CA ASP A 54 3.99 -13.27 -7.11
C ASP A 54 4.42 -11.94 -7.75
N ILE A 55 4.87 -11.98 -9.01
CA ILE A 55 5.18 -10.76 -9.80
C ILE A 55 3.94 -9.90 -9.97
N LEU A 56 2.78 -10.51 -10.22
CA LEU A 56 1.50 -9.81 -10.32
C LEU A 56 1.16 -9.12 -8.99
N VAL A 57 1.31 -9.81 -7.85
CA VAL A 57 1.07 -9.28 -6.50
C VAL A 57 1.98 -8.10 -6.20
N ILE A 58 3.26 -8.22 -6.50
CA ILE A 58 4.25 -7.14 -6.31
C ILE A 58 3.90 -5.94 -7.19
N GLY A 59 3.56 -6.18 -8.46
CA GLY A 59 3.11 -5.13 -9.39
C GLY A 59 1.84 -4.43 -8.89
N LEU A 60 0.87 -5.19 -8.39
CA LEU A 60 -0.36 -4.68 -7.81
C LEU A 60 -0.06 -3.84 -6.56
N ALA A 61 0.79 -4.33 -5.67
CA ALA A 61 1.20 -3.61 -4.47
C ALA A 61 1.90 -2.29 -4.81
N LEU A 62 2.87 -2.31 -5.72
CA LEU A 62 3.59 -1.10 -6.15
C LEU A 62 2.67 -0.05 -6.78
N TYR A 63 1.61 -0.47 -7.47
CA TYR A 63 0.65 0.44 -8.08
C TYR A 63 -0.42 0.95 -7.10
N LEU A 64 -1.03 0.06 -6.32
CA LEU A 64 -2.13 0.42 -5.41
C LEU A 64 -1.65 1.13 -4.15
N TRP A 65 -0.51 0.75 -3.59
CA TRP A 65 -0.02 1.29 -2.33
C TRP A 65 0.22 2.81 -2.35
N PRO A 66 0.91 3.40 -3.35
CA PRO A 66 1.08 4.87 -3.41
C PRO A 66 -0.26 5.60 -3.59
N VAL A 67 -1.20 5.03 -4.35
CA VAL A 67 -2.55 5.59 -4.52
C VAL A 67 -3.32 5.54 -3.19
N CYS A 68 -3.30 4.41 -2.50
CA CYS A 68 -3.95 4.23 -1.20
C CYS A 68 -3.35 5.19 -0.15
N VAL A 69 -2.03 5.27 -0.06
CA VAL A 69 -1.33 6.19 0.86
C VAL A 69 -1.71 7.64 0.57
N TRP A 70 -1.81 8.01 -0.71
CA TRP A 70 -2.24 9.35 -1.11
C TRP A 70 -3.66 9.69 -0.65
N PHE A 71 -4.60 8.74 -0.78
CA PHE A 71 -6.00 8.93 -0.39
C PHE A 71 -6.25 8.81 1.12
N LEU A 72 -5.51 7.96 1.84
CA LEU A 72 -5.62 7.84 3.30
C LEU A 72 -5.02 9.06 4.00
N GLY A 73 -3.76 9.40 3.73
CA GLY A 73 -3.00 10.36 4.54
C GLY A 73 -2.22 11.40 3.74
N GLY A 74 -1.86 11.09 2.49
CA GLY A 74 -1.02 11.95 1.66
C GLY A 74 -1.58 13.35 1.50
N ARG A 75 -2.89 13.50 1.25
CA ARG A 75 -3.51 14.83 1.15
C ARG A 75 -3.39 15.69 2.42
N TYR A 76 -3.46 15.07 3.60
CA TYR A 76 -3.34 15.77 4.88
C TYR A 76 -1.88 16.14 5.17
N ALA A 77 -0.95 15.21 4.91
CA ALA A 77 0.49 15.44 5.07
C ALA A 77 1.03 16.48 4.08
N PHE A 78 0.60 16.45 2.82
CA PHE A 78 1.02 17.42 1.80
C PHE A 78 0.49 18.83 2.11
N GLY A 79 -0.73 18.94 2.65
CA GLY A 79 -1.27 20.22 3.12
C GLY A 79 -0.43 20.82 4.25
N GLY A 80 -0.05 20.01 5.23
CA GLY A 80 0.84 20.41 6.32
C GLY A 80 2.22 20.81 5.83
N MET A 81 2.83 20.02 4.94
CA MET A 81 4.15 20.28 4.37
C MET A 81 4.17 21.58 3.54
N ARG A 82 3.13 21.83 2.75
CA ARG A 82 3.00 23.06 1.95
C ARG A 82 2.87 24.30 2.84
N SER A 83 2.13 24.19 3.94
CA SER A 83 1.99 25.26 4.94
C SER A 83 3.32 25.54 5.66
N PHE A 84 4.06 24.47 5.99
CA PHE A 84 5.37 24.58 6.64
C PHE A 84 6.43 25.21 5.72
N VAL A 85 6.49 24.80 4.45
CA VAL A 85 7.39 25.40 3.43
C VAL A 85 7.06 26.87 3.21
N ARG A 86 5.76 27.22 3.12
CA ARG A 86 5.32 28.61 2.97
C ARG A 86 5.75 29.48 4.15
N ASN A 87 5.57 29.01 5.38
CA ASN A 87 5.97 29.75 6.59
C ASN A 87 7.50 29.91 6.71
N ARG A 88 8.29 28.93 6.23
CA ARG A 88 9.76 29.06 6.19
C ARG A 88 10.22 30.13 5.20
N LEU A 89 9.59 30.21 4.02
CA LEU A 89 9.97 31.20 2.99
C LEU A 89 9.66 32.63 3.43
N THR A 90 8.58 32.85 4.17
CA THR A 90 8.26 34.18 4.72
C THR A 90 9.24 34.64 5.80
N HIS A 91 9.78 33.71 6.61
CA HIS A 91 10.77 34.05 7.64
C HIS A 91 12.15 34.44 7.08
N HIS A 92 12.48 33.99 5.87
CA HIS A 92 13.78 34.31 5.25
C HIS A 92 13.80 35.68 4.57
N SER A 93 12.62 36.25 4.27
CA SER A 93 12.48 37.56 3.61
C SER A 93 12.58 38.74 4.59
N SER A 94 12.37 38.52 5.88
CA SER A 94 12.43 39.58 6.91
C SER A 94 13.82 39.82 7.52
N GLY A 95 14.84 39.05 7.12
CA GLY A 95 16.22 39.16 7.65
C GLY A 95 17.19 39.99 6.81
N THR A 96 16.77 40.50 5.66
CA THR A 96 17.57 41.39 4.80
C THR A 96 16.99 42.81 4.86
N ARG A 97 17.31 43.53 5.93
CA ARG A 97 17.25 44.99 5.99
C ARG A 97 18.46 45.51 6.72
#